data_AF-A0A1Z9JAL6-F1
#
_entry.id   AF-A0A1Z9JAL6-F1
#
_cell.length_a   1.000
_cell.length_b   1.000
_cell.length_c   1.000
_cell.angle_alpha   90.00
_cell.angle_beta   90.00
_cell.angle_gamma   90.00
#
_symmetry.space_group_name_H-M   'P 1'
#
loop_
_entity.id
_entity.type
_entity.pdbx_description
1 polymer ?
#
loop_
_entity_poly.entity_id
_entity_poly.type
_entity_poly.pdbx_seq_one_letter_code
_entity_poly.pdbx_strand_id
1 'polypeptide(L)' 'QQRRLWWAEGKRWVNLRITTRALKTIQKKGLGAYAKSLGIDLARL' A
#
# COMPACT_ATOMS: atom_id res chain seq x y z
N GLN A 1 9.14 9.72 0.09
CA GLN A 1 8.83 9.87 1.53
C GLN A 1 8.49 8.48 2.07
N GLN A 2 9.00 8.11 3.24
CA GLN A 2 8.61 6.88 3.93
C GLN A 2 7.28 7.13 4.65
N ARG A 3 6.28 6.26 4.48
CA ARG A 3 4.98 6.39 5.14
C ARG A 3 4.51 5.01 5.61
N ARG A 4 3.81 5.01 6.74
CA ARG A 4 3.17 3.82 7.32
C ARG A 4 1.70 3.79 6.91
N LEU A 5 1.26 2.72 6.26
CA LEU A 5 -0.15 2.53 5.88
C LEU A 5 -0.74 1.28 6.53
N TRP A 6 -2.01 1.39 6.89
CA TRP A 6 -2.80 0.27 7.38
C TRP A 6 -3.26 -0.60 6.20
N TRP A 7 -2.89 -1.87 6.21
CA TRP A 7 -3.36 -2.87 5.26
C TRP A 7 -4.46 -3.70 5.91
N ALA A 8 -5.69 -3.49 5.43
CA ALA A 8 -6.88 -4.13 6.00
C ALA A 8 -6.91 -5.65 5.82
N GLU A 9 -6.45 -6.17 4.68
CA GLU A 9 -6.50 -7.62 4.38
C GLU A 9 -5.56 -8.43 5.28
N GLY A 10 -4.37 -7.90 5.57
CA GLY A 10 -3.40 -8.54 6.47
C GLY A 10 -3.44 -8.04 7.92
N LYS A 11 -4.40 -7.15 8.27
CA LYS A 11 -4.53 -6.50 9.59
C LYS A 11 -3.20 -5.98 10.17
N ARG A 12 -2.36 -5.36 9.34
CA ARG A 12 -1.03 -4.90 9.76
C ARG A 12 -0.63 -3.58 9.14
N TRP A 13 0.33 -2.94 9.78
CA TRP A 13 0.99 -1.75 9.27
C TRP A 13 2.11 -2.14 8.32
N VAL A 14 2.15 -1.50 7.16
CA VAL A 14 3.24 -1.68 6.19
C VAL A 14 3.97 -0.35 6.04
N ASN A 15 5.30 -0.38 6.19
CA ASN A 15 6.16 0.78 5.96
C ASN A 15 6.59 0.77 4.49
N LEU A 16 6.15 1.77 3.72
CA LEU A 16 6.43 1.88 2.30
C LEU A 16 6.98 3.25 1.94
N ARG A 17 7.98 3.25 1.04
CA ARG A 17 8.39 4.48 0.36
C ARG A 17 7.43 4.73 -0.80
N ILE A 18 6.48 5.63 -0.59
CA ILE A 18 5.49 5.98 -1.59
C ILE A 18 5.59 7.44 -2.02
N THR A 19 5.19 7.67 -3.26
CA THR A 19 5.00 9.00 -3.84
C THR A 19 3.61 9.53 -3.51
N THR A 20 3.41 10.83 -3.63
CA THR A 20 2.09 11.47 -3.39
C THR A 20 1.03 11.01 -4.38
N ARG A 21 1.42 10.63 -5.61
CA ARG A 21 0.52 10.04 -6.62
C ARG A 21 0.02 8.66 -6.16
N ALA A 22 0.92 7.81 -5.67
CA ALA A 22 0.56 6.49 -5.15
C ALA A 22 -0.41 6.61 -3.97
N LEU A 23 -0.21 7.58 -3.07
CA LEU A 23 -1.12 7.82 -1.95
C LEU A 23 -2.54 8.17 -2.42
N LYS A 24 -2.67 9.05 -3.43
CA LYS A 24 -3.97 9.39 -4.03
C LYS A 24 -4.65 8.16 -4.65
N THR A 25 -3.87 7.30 -5.31
CA THR A 25 -4.38 6.06 -5.90
C THR A 25 -4.83 5.06 -4.84
N ILE A 26 -4.06 4.90 -3.75
CA ILE A 26 -4.39 4.02 -2.64
C ILE A 26 -5.66 4.50 -1.93
N GLN A 27 -5.86 5.80 -1.75
CA GLN A 27 -7.12 6.32 -1.20
C GLN A 27 -8.33 6.05 -2.10
N LYS A 28 -8.16 6.11 -3.42
CA LYS A 28 -9.26 5.86 -4.38
C LYS A 28 -9.57 4.38 -4.61
N LYS A 29 -8.53 3.53 -4.68
CA LYS A 29 -8.65 2.12 -5.08
C LYS A 29 -8.49 1.13 -3.91
N GLY A 30 -7.97 1.59 -2.77
CA GLY A 30 -7.57 0.72 -1.67
C GLY A 30 -6.14 0.18 -1.82
N LEU A 31 -5.50 -0.13 -0.70
CA LEU A 31 -4.12 -0.63 -0.66
C LEU A 31 -3.97 -2.00 -1.31
N GLY A 32 -4.93 -2.92 -1.08
CA GLY A 32 -4.90 -4.29 -1.60
C GLY A 32 -4.99 -4.34 -3.14
N ALA A 33 -5.95 -3.64 -3.73
CA ALA A 33 -6.10 -3.56 -5.18
C ALA A 33 -4.88 -2.89 -5.86
N TYR A 34 -4.31 -1.87 -5.21
CA TYR A 34 -3.10 -1.21 -5.69
C TYR A 34 -1.88 -2.13 -5.64
N ALA A 35 -1.71 -2.90 -4.55
CA ALA A 35 -0.63 -3.87 -4.42
C ALA A 35 -0.75 -5.03 -5.42
N LYS A 36 -1.97 -5.55 -5.62
CA LYS A 36 -2.26 -6.60 -6.62
C LYS A 36 -1.97 -6.13 -8.04
N SER A 37 -2.29 -4.88 -8.37
CA SER A 37 -1.99 -4.29 -9.68
C SER A 37 -0.49 -4.12 -9.94
N LEU A 38 0.32 -4.01 -8.88
CA LEU A 38 1.77 -3.85 -8.99
C LEU A 38 2.52 -5.18 -8.86
N GLY A 39 1.83 -6.28 -8.55
CA GLY A 39 2.46 -7.57 -8.26
C GLY A 39 3.40 -7.53 -7.05
N ILE A 40 3.19 -6.57 -6.14
CA ILE A 40 4.02 -6.44 -4.93
C ILE A 40 3.35 -7.24 -3.82
N ASP A 41 4.03 -8.29 -3.39
CA ASP A 41 3.70 -8.98 -2.15
C ASP A 41 4.01 -8.08 -0.96
N LEU A 42 2.99 -7.36 -0.51
CA LEU A 42 3.03 -6.63 0.76
C LEU A 42 3.50 -7.59 1.88
N ALA A 43 3.14 -8.88 1.81
CA ALA A 43 3.47 -9.97 2.74
C ALA A 43 4.96 -10.07 3.09
N ARG A 44 5.85 -9.80 2.13
CA ARG A 44 7.30 -10.02 2.25
C ARG A 44 8.10 -8.76 2.63
N LEU A 45 7.42 -7.62 2.83
CA LEU A 45 7.97 -6.30 3.12
C LEU A 45 7.76 -5.87 4.58
#